data_AF-A0A7J5ET06-F1
#
_entry.id   AF-A0A7J5ET06-F1
#
_cell.length_a   1.000
_cell.length_b   1.000
_cell.length_c   1.000
_cell.angle_alpha   90.00
_cell.angle_beta   90.00
_cell.angle_gamma   90.00
#
_symmetry.space_group_name_H-M   'P 1'
#
loop_
_entity.id
_entity.type
_entity.pdbx_description
1 polymer ?
#
loop_
_entity_poly.entity_id
_entity_poly.type
_entity_poly.pdbx_seq_one_letter_code
_entity_poly.pdbx_strand_id
1 'polypeptide(L)'
;MSVRQGNGVDVVVRSRRVVTRTGVVPAAIHVSGGMIRTVAAWHDVPAGARLDDVGELAVLPGVVDTHVHLNEPGRTEWEGFATATRAAAAGGVTTLICMPNT
;
A
#
# COMPACT_ATOMS: atom_id res chain seq x y z
N MET A 1 17.57 -14.07 -20.99
CA MET A 1 17.21 -13.71 -19.61
C MET A 1 15.99 -14.53 -19.22
N SER A 2 16.17 -15.49 -18.31
CA SER A 2 15.15 -16.49 -17.98
C SER A 2 14.02 -15.87 -17.16
N VAL A 3 12.80 -15.93 -17.68
CA VAL A 3 11.57 -15.60 -16.97
C VAL A 3 11.41 -16.63 -15.85
N ARG A 4 11.57 -16.20 -14.59
CA ARG A 4 11.23 -17.05 -13.45
C ARG A 4 9.73 -17.28 -13.50
N GLN A 5 9.31 -18.50 -13.80
CA GLN A 5 7.97 -18.97 -13.50
C GLN A 5 7.84 -19.05 -11.97
N GLY A 6 7.45 -17.93 -11.38
CA GLY A 6 7.11 -17.81 -9.97
C GLY A 6 5.60 -17.89 -9.81
N ASN A 7 5.18 -18.80 -8.95
CA ASN A 7 3.82 -19.13 -8.55
C ASN A 7 2.89 -17.90 -8.32
N GLY A 8 2.24 -17.37 -9.36
CA GLY A 8 1.01 -16.51 -9.38
C GLY A 8 0.91 -15.25 -8.51
N VAL A 9 1.78 -15.03 -7.52
CA VAL A 9 1.68 -14.07 -6.43
C VAL A 9 3.07 -13.48 -6.19
N ASP A 10 3.18 -12.15 -6.25
CA ASP A 10 4.46 -11.44 -6.10
C ASP A 10 4.85 -11.29 -4.62
N VAL A 11 3.87 -10.99 -3.77
CA VAL A 11 4.03 -10.86 -2.32
C VAL A 11 2.74 -11.21 -1.59
N VAL A 12 2.87 -11.86 -0.43
CA VAL A 12 1.81 -12.07 0.53
C VAL A 12 2.10 -11.23 1.77
N VAL A 13 1.20 -10.32 2.11
CA VAL A 13 1.26 -9.56 3.38
C VAL A 13 0.26 -10.18 4.34
N ARG A 14 0.69 -10.66 5.50
CA ARG A 14 -0.23 -11.22 6.50
C ARG A 14 -0.17 -10.49 7.83
N SER A 15 -1.31 -10.43 8.50
CA SER A 15 -1.46 -9.81 9.81
C SER A 15 -2.62 -10.43 10.58
N ARG A 16 -2.56 -10.39 11.91
CA ARG A 16 -3.69 -10.67 12.80
C ARG A 16 -4.77 -9.59 12.75
N ARG A 17 -4.47 -8.41 12.19
CA ARG A 17 -5.32 -7.23 12.19
C ARG A 17 -5.39 -6.59 10.80
N VAL A 18 -6.03 -7.27 9.85
CA VAL A 18 -6.36 -6.68 8.54
C VAL A 18 -7.71 -5.97 8.64
N VAL A 19 -7.73 -4.67 8.32
CA VAL A 19 -8.94 -3.85 8.33
C VAL A 19 -9.69 -4.05 7.02
N THR A 20 -10.90 -4.58 7.12
CA THR A 20 -11.81 -4.78 5.99
C THR A 20 -13.08 -3.94 6.17
N ARG A 21 -13.92 -3.89 5.13
CA ARG A 21 -15.23 -3.22 5.20
C ARG A 21 -16.12 -3.72 6.34
N THR A 22 -15.96 -4.99 6.74
CA THR A 22 -16.83 -5.66 7.73
C THR A 22 -16.21 -5.75 9.12
N GLY A 23 -14.96 -5.30 9.29
CA GLY A 23 -14.26 -5.35 10.57
C GLY A 23 -12.79 -5.72 10.45
N VAL A 24 -12.15 -5.92 11.60
CA VAL A 24 -10.74 -6.27 11.72
C VAL A 24 -10.61 -7.77 11.92
N VAL A 25 -9.92 -8.45 11.01
CA VAL A 25 -9.78 -9.92 11.02
C VAL A 25 -8.34 -10.35 10.71
N PRO A 26 -7.89 -11.52 11.21
CA PRO A 26 -6.67 -12.15 10.74
C PRO A 26 -6.79 -12.56 9.28
N ALA A 27 -5.88 -12.11 8.42
CA ALA A 27 -5.91 -12.45 6.99
C ALA A 27 -4.52 -12.42 6.34
N ALA A 28 -4.43 -13.05 5.17
CA ALA A 28 -3.30 -12.99 4.25
C ALA A 28 -3.73 -12.29 2.94
N ILE A 29 -3.05 -11.22 2.56
CA ILE A 29 -3.34 -10.40 1.39
C ILE A 29 -2.37 -10.80 0.29
N HIS A 30 -2.89 -11.36 -0.79
CA HIS A 30 -2.08 -11.79 -1.93
C HIS A 30 -2.04 -10.67 -2.97
N VAL A 31 -0.84 -10.23 -3.34
CA VAL A 31 -0.63 -9.14 -4.30
C VAL A 31 0.12 -9.67 -5.52
N SER A 32 -0.36 -9.33 -6.72
CA SER A 32 0.32 -9.64 -7.98
C SER A 32 0.06 -8.56 -9.03
N GLY A 33 1.12 -8.09 -9.69
CA GLY A 33 1.06 -7.05 -10.71
C GLY A 33 0.55 -5.72 -10.14
N GLY A 34 0.94 -5.38 -8.91
CA GLY A 34 0.49 -4.16 -8.22
C GLY A 34 -0.96 -4.17 -7.73
N MET A 35 -1.68 -5.29 -7.89
CA MET A 35 -3.08 -5.42 -7.51
C MET A 35 -3.26 -6.45 -6.40
N ILE A 36 -4.18 -6.17 -5.46
CA ILE A 36 -4.66 -7.17 -4.51
C ILE A 36 -5.50 -8.19 -5.29
N ARG A 37 -5.07 -9.45 -5.29
CA ARG A 37 -5.76 -10.56 -5.98
C ARG A 37 -6.79 -11.21 -5.08
N THR A 38 -6.43 -11.43 -3.82
CA THR A 38 -7.33 -12.00 -2.83
C THR A 38 -6.95 -11.57 -1.41
N VAL A 39 -7.93 -11.54 -0.54
CA VAL A 39 -7.76 -11.46 0.91
C VAL A 39 -8.25 -12.79 1.47
N ALA A 40 -7.31 -13.67 1.78
CA ALA A 40 -7.55 -15.05 2.18
C ALA A 40 -7.42 -15.24 3.69
N ALA A 41 -7.70 -16.46 4.14
CA ALA A 41 -7.50 -16.83 5.54
C ALA A 41 -6.03 -16.62 5.95
N TRP A 42 -5.79 -16.27 7.22
CA TRP A 42 -4.44 -15.93 7.71
C TRP A 42 -3.36 -16.99 7.45
N HIS A 43 -3.75 -18.27 7.42
CA HIS A 43 -2.85 -19.40 7.17
C HIS A 43 -2.66 -19.72 5.67
N ASP A 44 -3.40 -19.08 4.77
CA ASP A 44 -3.30 -19.29 3.34
C ASP A 44 -2.10 -18.52 2.77
N VAL A 45 -0.93 -19.14 2.91
CA VAL A 45 0.34 -18.65 2.39
C VAL A 45 0.93 -19.73 1.48
N PRO A 46 0.95 -19.52 0.15
CA PRO A 46 1.53 -20.49 -0.77
C PRO A 46 3.00 -20.76 -0.47
N ALA A 47 3.41 -22.03 -0.57
CA ALA A 47 4.81 -22.40 -0.41
C ALA A 47 5.70 -21.66 -1.40
N GLY A 48 6.78 -21.05 -0.90
CA GLY A 48 7.72 -20.28 -1.71
C GLY A 48 7.25 -18.87 -2.10
N ALA A 49 6.08 -18.41 -1.64
CA ALA A 49 5.70 -17.02 -1.79
C ALA A 49 6.63 -16.10 -0.98
N ARG A 50 6.90 -14.90 -1.51
CA ARG A 50 7.52 -13.83 -0.72
C ARG A 50 6.53 -13.40 0.36
N LEU A 51 6.86 -13.64 1.62
CA LEU A 51 5.98 -13.38 2.75
C LEU A 51 6.49 -12.19 3.57
N ASP A 52 5.62 -11.20 3.74
CA ASP A 52 5.78 -10.10 4.69
C ASP A 52 4.78 -10.31 5.85
N ASP A 53 5.25 -10.88 6.96
CA ASP A 53 4.45 -11.08 8.17
C ASP A 53 4.62 -9.91 9.14
N VAL A 54 3.55 -9.13 9.31
CA VAL A 54 3.56 -7.94 10.19
C VAL A 54 2.94 -8.22 11.57
N GLY A 55 2.66 -9.49 11.90
CA GLY A 55 2.24 -9.92 13.23
C GLY A 55 0.94 -9.25 13.69
N GLU A 56 1.03 -8.43 14.73
CA GLU A 56 -0.08 -7.70 15.35
C GLU A 56 -0.25 -6.27 14.82
N LEU A 57 0.55 -5.85 13.83
CA LEU A 57 0.37 -4.52 13.23
C LEU A 57 -0.91 -4.46 12.39
N ALA A 58 -1.64 -3.36 12.49
CA ALA A 58 -2.83 -3.17 11.67
C ALA A 58 -2.43 -2.94 10.21
N VAL A 59 -3.04 -3.70 9.29
CA VAL A 59 -2.94 -3.46 7.85
C VAL A 59 -4.20 -2.75 7.40
N LEU A 60 -4.04 -1.52 6.93
CA LEU A 60 -5.13 -0.67 6.47
C LEU A 60 -5.02 -0.44 4.95
N PRO A 61 -6.14 -0.15 4.26
CA PRO A 61 -6.08 0.48 2.96
C PRO A 61 -5.23 1.76 3.02
N GLY A 62 -4.45 2.00 1.97
CA GLY A 62 -3.68 3.23 1.87
C GLY A 62 -4.61 4.46 1.87
N VAL A 63 -4.24 5.50 2.61
CA VAL A 63 -5.09 6.69 2.73
C VAL A 63 -5.09 7.46 1.42
N VAL A 64 -6.27 8.01 1.09
CA VAL A 64 -6.49 8.93 -0.02
C VAL A 64 -6.71 10.32 0.57
N ASP A 65 -5.75 11.21 0.38
CA ASP A 65 -5.88 12.61 0.78
C ASP A 65 -6.37 13.44 -0.41
N THR A 66 -7.60 13.96 -0.28
CA THR A 66 -8.30 14.64 -1.36
C THR A 66 -7.97 16.13 -1.46
N HIS A 67 -7.21 16.68 -0.52
CA HIS A 67 -7.00 18.13 -0.45
C HIS A 67 -5.58 18.44 0.01
N VAL A 68 -4.64 18.47 -0.94
CA VAL A 68 -3.27 18.90 -0.67
C VAL A 68 -2.83 20.07 -1.55
N HIS A 69 -1.88 20.84 -1.05
CA HIS A 69 -1.29 21.98 -1.75
C HIS A 69 0.20 21.74 -1.96
N LEU A 70 0.56 21.20 -3.12
CA LEU A 70 1.95 20.91 -3.46
C LEU A 70 2.70 22.15 -3.97
N ASN A 71 1.94 23.11 -4.54
CA ASN A 71 2.41 24.42 -5.05
C ASN A 71 3.55 24.32 -6.08
N GLU A 72 3.60 23.21 -6.82
CA GLU A 72 4.54 23.01 -7.92
C GLU A 72 3.75 22.83 -9.23
N PRO A 73 4.08 23.57 -10.30
CA PRO A 73 5.21 24.51 -10.45
C PRO A 73 4.98 25.90 -9.84
N GLY A 74 6.04 26.67 -9.60
CA GLY A 74 5.99 28.12 -9.31
C GLY A 74 6.32 28.53 -7.87
N ARG A 75 5.98 27.69 -6.88
CA ARG A 75 6.32 27.89 -5.45
C ARG A 75 6.84 26.59 -4.84
N THR A 76 7.69 25.89 -5.59
CA THR A 76 8.26 24.59 -5.21
C THR A 76 8.98 24.63 -3.86
N GLU A 77 9.53 25.78 -3.47
CA GLU A 77 10.21 25.99 -2.19
C GLU A 77 9.28 25.95 -0.98
N TRP A 78 7.96 26.05 -1.16
CA TRP A 78 7.00 25.92 -0.07
C TRP A 78 6.82 24.46 0.34
N GLU A 79 6.68 23.57 -0.64
CA GLU A 79 6.55 22.13 -0.43
C GLU A 79 7.18 21.39 -1.62
N GLY A 80 6.48 21.30 -2.76
CA GLY A 80 6.92 20.56 -3.94
C GLY A 80 6.54 19.08 -3.93
N PHE A 81 6.52 18.45 -5.12
CA PHE A 81 6.09 17.05 -5.26
C PHE A 81 6.98 16.08 -4.49
N ALA A 82 8.29 16.33 -4.49
CA ALA A 82 9.27 15.38 -3.96
C ALA A 82 9.22 15.25 -2.44
N THR A 83 9.05 16.34 -1.69
CA THR A 83 8.98 16.31 -0.23
C THR A 83 7.59 15.83 0.23
N ALA A 84 6.54 16.37 -0.37
CA ALA A 84 5.16 16.04 0.00
C ALA A 84 4.87 14.55 -0.17
N THR A 85 5.27 13.94 -1.30
CA THR A 85 5.00 12.51 -1.54
C THR A 85 5.78 11.60 -0.59
N ARG A 86 7.00 12.00 -0.17
CA ARG A 86 7.75 11.28 0.87
C ARG A 86 7.08 11.40 2.24
N ALA A 87 6.62 12.60 2.60
CA ALA A 87 5.89 12.83 3.85
C ALA A 87 4.57 12.04 3.87
N ALA A 88 3.83 12.05 2.75
CA ALA A 88 2.62 11.26 2.55
C ALA A 88 2.88 9.76 2.76
N ALA A 89 3.91 9.21 2.10
CA ALA A 89 4.27 7.80 2.25
C ALA A 89 4.64 7.44 3.71
N ALA A 90 5.37 8.32 4.42
CA ALA A 90 5.70 8.12 5.83
C ALA A 90 4.46 8.14 6.75
N GLY A 91 3.43 8.91 6.38
CA GLY A 91 2.15 8.98 7.08
C GLY A 91 1.13 7.90 6.69
N GLY A 92 1.45 7.02 5.74
CA GLY A 92 0.52 6.00 5.22
C GLY A 92 -0.48 6.51 4.17
N VAL A 93 -0.26 7.71 3.63
CA VAL A 93 -1.00 8.26 2.49
C VAL A 93 -0.39 7.77 1.19
N THR A 94 -1.21 7.13 0.37
CA THR A 94 -0.77 6.46 -0.88
C THR A 94 -1.29 7.16 -2.13
N THR A 95 -2.31 8.01 -1.99
CA THR A 95 -2.88 8.79 -3.08
C THR A 95 -3.14 10.22 -2.62
N LEU A 96 -2.73 11.19 -3.43
CA LEU A 96 -2.86 12.61 -3.18
C LEU A 96 -3.65 13.26 -4.33
N ILE A 97 -4.62 14.13 -4.01
CA ILE A 97 -5.29 14.99 -4.98
C ILE A 97 -4.86 16.44 -4.71
N CYS A 98 -3.99 16.95 -5.59
CA CYS A 98 -3.48 18.31 -5.48
C CYS A 98 -4.51 19.33 -5.96
N MET A 99 -4.72 20.37 -5.16
CA MET A 99 -5.55 21.51 -5.54
C MET A 99 -4.84 22.35 -6.62
N PRO A 100 -5.59 23.02 -7.51
CA PRO A 100 -5.04 23.70 -8.69
C PRO A 100 -4.44 25.10 -8.40
N ASN A 101 -4.04 25.38 -7.17
CA ASN A 101 -3.37 26.63 -6.80
C ASN A 101 -1.86 26.42 -6.77
N THR A 102 -1.24 26.71 -7.91
CA THR A 102 0.20 26.90 -8.02
C THR A 102 0.61 28.28 -7.50
#